data_AF-A0A975BAM8-F1
#
_entry.id   AF-A0A975BAM8-F1
#
_cell.length_a   1.000
_cell.length_b   1.000
_cell.length_c   1.000
_cell.angle_alpha   90.00
_cell.angle_beta   90.00
_cell.angle_gamma   90.00
#
_symmetry.space_group_name_H-M   'P 1'
#
loop_
_entity.id
_entity.type
_entity.pdbx_description
1 polymer ?
#
loop_
_entity_poly.entity_id
_entity_poly.type
_entity_poly.pdbx_seq_one_letter_code
_entity_poly.pdbx_strand_id
1 'polypeptide(L)'
;MKKFTNLIRVLTIVSLIFIIFGCNGSDDDSNCTNTEYFDINGGFGGGGGDGGDGGDSGGSGGVGGEAGDGSDTSPLPYARCYLVTINGQTVDDCNGVTIETEADEEGIYKFENVRANKEFFIVCYDPEMENLKVSTFVSTVGQPPGFEMTDQDVMPDTTVVSNIIKETIKSGQEVDLKALKEERMSAIKNETDPDLVLLAKSAVELFFNMYKVEKINSTFSSLGNSAEEGALEDLFEDGSLDQPGLASIKERVETFVEEKETELGTTIEEAKEEVFEIPYNISGATGGGGV
;
A
#
# COMPACT_ATOMS: atom_id res chain seq x y z
N MET A 1 -5.00 -40.19 -6.34
CA MET A 1 -4.54 -40.19 -7.75
C MET A 1 -5.25 -39.09 -8.53
N LYS A 2 -4.96 -37.82 -8.23
CA LYS A 2 -5.34 -36.63 -9.01
C LYS A 2 -4.36 -35.49 -8.67
N LYS A 3 -3.10 -35.66 -9.05
CA LYS A 3 -2.07 -34.60 -9.11
C LYS A 3 -1.10 -35.05 -10.22
N PHE A 4 -0.65 -34.12 -11.08
CA PHE A 4 0.15 -34.28 -12.32
C PHE A 4 -0.57 -33.96 -13.65
N THR A 5 -1.12 -32.75 -13.82
CA THR A 5 -1.46 -32.27 -15.19
C THR A 5 -1.19 -30.79 -15.46
N ASN A 6 -0.49 -30.04 -14.59
CA ASN A 6 -0.19 -28.62 -14.85
C ASN A 6 1.29 -28.27 -15.11
N LEU A 7 2.19 -29.25 -15.21
CA LEU A 7 3.63 -29.00 -15.38
C LEU A 7 4.12 -28.82 -16.84
N ILE A 8 3.25 -28.49 -17.80
CA ILE A 8 3.64 -28.34 -19.24
C ILE A 8 3.03 -27.07 -19.87
N ARG A 9 3.03 -25.93 -19.18
CA ARG A 9 2.66 -24.64 -19.79
C ARG A 9 3.61 -23.46 -19.53
N VAL A 10 4.73 -23.66 -18.84
CA VAL A 10 5.70 -22.57 -18.57
C VAL A 10 6.74 -22.38 -19.68
N LEU A 11 6.79 -23.26 -20.69
CA LEU A 11 7.90 -23.27 -21.67
C LEU A 11 7.53 -22.80 -23.08
N THR A 12 6.75 -21.71 -23.25
CA THR A 12 6.66 -21.02 -24.56
C THR A 12 6.11 -19.60 -24.44
N ILE A 13 6.90 -18.59 -24.04
CA ILE A 13 6.82 -17.16 -24.43
C ILE A 13 8.13 -16.51 -23.94
N VAL A 14 9.24 -16.75 -24.63
CA VAL A 14 10.43 -15.87 -24.56
C VAL A 14 10.97 -15.75 -25.98
N SER A 15 10.24 -15.00 -26.81
CA SER A 15 10.73 -14.40 -28.05
C SER A 15 9.58 -13.61 -28.69
N LEU A 16 9.49 -12.32 -28.37
CA LEU A 16 9.22 -11.27 -29.37
C LEU A 16 9.38 -9.87 -28.73
N ILE A 17 10.49 -9.21 -29.07
CA ILE A 17 10.60 -7.83 -29.55
C ILE A 17 9.65 -6.78 -28.93
N PHE A 18 10.22 -5.81 -28.20
CA PHE A 18 9.98 -4.38 -28.47
C PHE A 18 11.24 -3.55 -28.23
N ILE A 19 11.71 -2.93 -29.30
CA ILE A 19 12.61 -1.78 -29.32
C ILE A 19 11.69 -0.54 -29.48
N ILE A 20 12.08 0.57 -28.85
CA ILE A 20 11.65 1.98 -29.05
C ILE A 20 10.36 2.39 -28.30
N PHE A 21 10.50 3.13 -27.19
CA PHE A 21 10.36 4.60 -27.14
C PHE A 21 10.84 5.13 -25.80
N GLY A 22 11.93 5.89 -25.81
CA GLY A 22 12.23 6.83 -24.74
C GLY A 22 11.24 7.98 -24.84
N CYS A 23 10.14 7.89 -24.10
CA CYS A 23 9.33 9.06 -23.75
C CYS A 23 9.87 9.59 -22.42
N ASN A 24 10.82 10.53 -22.47
CA ASN A 24 10.94 11.53 -21.42
C ASN A 24 9.71 12.43 -21.53
N GLY A 25 8.56 11.94 -21.08
CA GLY A 25 7.43 12.78 -20.74
C GLY A 25 7.76 13.45 -19.42
N SER A 26 8.34 14.65 -19.48
CA SER A 26 8.13 15.60 -18.39
C SER A 26 6.64 15.89 -18.41
N ASP A 27 5.88 15.19 -17.57
CA ASP A 27 4.56 15.65 -17.18
C ASP A 27 4.77 17.04 -16.57
N ASP A 28 4.30 18.05 -17.30
CA ASP A 28 4.33 19.45 -16.89
C ASP A 28 3.47 19.61 -15.62
N ASP A 29 4.07 19.36 -14.45
CA ASP A 29 3.60 19.77 -13.13
C ASP A 29 3.70 21.31 -12.92
N SER A 30 3.91 22.07 -14.00
CA SER A 30 4.18 23.52 -13.96
C SER A 30 2.97 24.39 -13.64
N ASN A 31 1.82 23.81 -13.28
CA ASN A 31 0.68 24.56 -12.76
C ASN A 31 0.42 24.26 -11.28
N CYS A 32 1.43 24.53 -10.45
CA CYS A 32 1.35 24.68 -9.00
C CYS A 32 0.55 25.94 -8.57
N THR A 33 -0.57 26.21 -9.22
CA THR A 33 -1.54 27.14 -8.68
C THR A 33 -2.60 26.28 -7.99
N ASN A 34 -2.90 26.58 -6.73
CA ASN A 34 -3.98 25.97 -5.93
C ASN A 34 -5.37 26.30 -6.49
N THR A 35 -5.55 26.27 -7.82
CA THR A 35 -6.69 26.82 -8.55
C THR A 35 -7.41 25.77 -9.38
N GLU A 36 -7.52 24.55 -8.87
CA GLU A 36 -8.69 23.70 -9.16
C GLU A 36 -9.70 23.80 -8.02
N TYR A 37 -9.92 25.03 -7.53
CA TYR A 37 -11.17 25.39 -6.89
C TYR A 37 -12.22 25.44 -8.00
N PHE A 38 -12.96 24.34 -8.17
CA PHE A 38 -14.13 24.28 -9.03
C PHE A 38 -15.16 25.30 -8.50
N ASP A 39 -15.13 26.52 -9.02
CA ASP A 39 -16.22 27.47 -8.86
C ASP A 39 -17.41 26.97 -9.71
N ILE A 40 -18.17 26.02 -9.17
CA ILE A 40 -19.50 25.66 -9.69
C ILE A 40 -20.49 26.71 -9.18
N ASN A 41 -20.29 27.98 -9.56
CA ASN A 41 -21.37 28.94 -9.56
C ASN A 41 -21.63 29.37 -11.00
N GLY A 42 -22.69 28.78 -11.55
CA GLY A 42 -23.22 29.10 -12.85
C GLY A 42 -23.42 30.60 -13.02
N GLY A 43 -22.82 31.14 -14.07
CA GLY A 43 -23.08 32.49 -14.53
C GLY A 43 -24.53 32.65 -14.98
N PHE A 44 -25.37 33.16 -14.07
CA PHE A 44 -26.57 33.91 -14.41
C PHE A 44 -26.57 35.23 -13.65
N GLY A 45 -26.28 36.32 -14.38
CA GLY A 45 -26.92 37.63 -14.22
C GLY A 45 -26.68 38.42 -12.93
N GLY A 46 -25.83 39.44 -13.03
CA GLY A 46 -26.16 40.83 -12.69
C GLY A 46 -26.47 41.19 -11.23
N GLY A 47 -25.67 42.10 -10.68
CA GLY A 47 -26.07 42.93 -9.54
C GLY A 47 -24.90 43.27 -8.64
N GLY A 48 -24.50 44.55 -8.64
CA GLY A 48 -23.48 45.06 -7.73
C GLY A 48 -23.94 44.98 -6.28
N GLY A 49 -22.99 44.65 -5.41
CA GLY A 49 -23.13 44.68 -3.97
C GLY A 49 -21.74 44.57 -3.34
N ASP A 50 -21.21 45.70 -2.89
CA ASP A 50 -20.08 45.76 -1.97
C ASP A 50 -20.49 45.11 -0.63
N GLY A 51 -19.69 44.16 -0.13
CA GLY A 51 -19.77 43.75 1.27
C GLY A 51 -19.45 42.28 1.52
N GLY A 52 -18.28 42.04 2.13
CA GLY A 52 -18.01 40.83 2.90
C GLY A 52 -16.65 40.23 2.58
N ASP A 53 -15.66 40.53 3.42
CA ASP A 53 -14.45 39.71 3.58
C ASP A 53 -14.85 38.33 4.12
N GLY A 54 -15.36 37.48 3.23
CA GLY A 54 -15.48 36.04 3.44
C GLY A 54 -14.13 35.42 3.11
N GLY A 55 -13.26 35.34 4.11
CA GLY A 55 -12.04 34.55 4.03
C GLY A 55 -12.41 33.08 3.92
N ASP A 56 -12.70 32.64 2.69
CA ASP A 56 -12.90 31.25 2.33
C ASP A 56 -11.55 30.57 2.56
N SER A 57 -11.40 30.05 3.77
CA SER A 57 -10.27 29.23 4.16
C SER A 57 -10.51 27.90 3.48
N GLY A 58 -10.21 27.85 2.18
CA GLY A 58 -10.27 26.63 1.38
C GLY A 58 -9.58 25.55 2.17
N GLY A 59 -10.37 24.61 2.68
CA GLY A 59 -9.89 23.59 3.60
C GLY A 59 -8.72 22.88 2.96
N SER A 60 -7.55 22.94 3.60
CA SER A 60 -6.42 22.11 3.23
C SER A 60 -6.81 20.67 3.55
N GLY A 61 -7.26 19.94 2.54
CA GLY A 61 -7.57 18.52 2.68
C GLY A 61 -6.33 17.74 3.15
N GLY A 62 -6.53 16.54 3.65
CA GLY A 62 -5.44 15.80 4.25
C GLY A 62 -5.68 14.30 4.26
N VAL A 63 -4.62 13.56 4.57
CA VAL A 63 -4.67 12.11 4.74
C VAL A 63 -3.97 11.76 6.04
N GLY A 64 -4.62 11.01 6.91
CA GLY A 64 -4.05 10.56 8.18
C GLY A 64 -4.55 9.20 8.63
N GLY A 65 -3.84 8.64 9.60
CA GLY A 65 -4.10 7.34 10.20
C GLY A 65 -3.11 7.06 11.32
N GLU A 66 -3.07 5.82 11.78
CA GLU A 66 -2.09 5.34 12.75
C GLU A 66 -0.95 4.59 12.05
N ALA A 67 0.30 4.84 12.47
CA ALA A 67 1.44 4.00 12.13
C ALA A 67 1.68 3.03 13.29
N GLY A 68 1.67 1.72 13.02
CA GLY A 68 1.70 0.69 14.07
C GLY A 68 2.50 -0.56 13.68
N ASP A 69 2.80 -1.38 14.68
CA ASP A 69 3.46 -2.68 14.47
C ASP A 69 2.51 -3.84 14.17
N GLY A 70 1.21 -3.54 13.99
CA GLY A 70 0.16 -4.50 13.69
C GLY A 70 -0.54 -5.08 14.93
N SER A 71 -0.16 -4.69 16.14
CA SER A 71 -0.95 -4.98 17.34
C SER A 71 -1.80 -3.77 17.75
N ASP A 72 -3.02 -4.04 18.24
CA ASP A 72 -4.05 -3.03 18.58
C ASP A 72 -3.62 -1.92 19.56
N THR A 73 -2.47 -2.08 20.24
CA THR A 73 -2.03 -1.16 21.30
C THR A 73 -0.55 -0.79 21.20
N SER A 74 0.06 -0.92 20.02
CA SER A 74 1.49 -0.70 19.86
C SER A 74 1.79 0.18 18.65
N PRO A 75 1.62 1.49 18.83
CA PRO A 75 1.98 2.45 17.80
C PRO A 75 3.48 2.45 17.54
N LEU A 76 3.85 3.02 16.38
CA LEU A 76 5.18 3.45 16.02
C LEU A 76 5.33 4.95 16.36
N PRO A 77 5.70 5.29 17.61
CA PRO A 77 5.81 6.69 18.02
C PRO A 77 6.89 7.40 17.21
N TYR A 78 6.64 8.65 16.83
CA TYR A 78 7.60 9.47 16.08
C TYR A 78 8.04 8.87 14.74
N ALA A 79 7.23 7.98 14.17
CA ALA A 79 7.49 7.39 12.86
C ALA A 79 7.58 8.48 11.79
N ARG A 80 8.60 8.38 10.93
CA ARG A 80 8.75 9.23 9.74
C ARG A 80 7.92 8.63 8.62
N CYS A 81 6.95 9.39 8.14
CA CYS A 81 6.04 8.98 7.10
C CYS A 81 6.23 9.84 5.85
N TYR A 82 6.26 9.23 4.67
CA TYR A 82 6.38 9.95 3.40
C TYR A 82 5.51 9.31 2.30
N LEU A 83 5.17 10.12 1.30
CA LEU A 83 4.36 9.70 0.17
C LEU A 83 5.23 9.15 -0.96
N VAL A 84 4.78 8.05 -1.57
CA VAL A 84 5.44 7.40 -2.70
C VAL A 84 4.42 7.17 -3.81
N THR A 85 4.70 7.58 -5.03
CA THR A 85 3.85 7.31 -6.20
C THR A 85 3.68 5.81 -6.43
N ILE A 86 2.71 5.45 -7.26
CA ILE A 86 2.51 4.05 -7.70
C ILE A 86 3.77 3.42 -8.34
N ASN A 87 4.68 4.25 -8.86
CA ASN A 87 5.93 3.84 -9.50
C ASN A 87 7.12 3.77 -8.52
N GLY A 88 6.90 3.98 -7.22
CA GLY A 88 7.98 3.90 -6.22
C GLY A 88 8.81 5.17 -6.05
N GLN A 89 8.43 6.29 -6.69
CA GLN A 89 9.12 7.58 -6.56
C GLN A 89 8.53 8.39 -5.40
N THR A 90 9.34 9.13 -4.64
CA THR A 90 8.83 10.06 -3.63
C THR A 90 7.94 11.12 -4.29
N VAL A 91 6.87 11.51 -3.60
CA VAL A 91 6.02 12.63 -4.04
C VAL A 91 6.61 13.90 -3.47
N ASP A 92 6.97 14.83 -4.35
CA ASP A 92 7.47 16.14 -3.96
C ASP A 92 6.36 17.20 -4.02
N ASP A 93 6.47 18.20 -3.15
CA ASP A 93 5.65 19.40 -3.17
C ASP A 93 6.01 20.31 -4.37
N CYS A 94 5.33 21.44 -4.47
CA CYS A 94 5.58 22.41 -5.55
C CYS A 94 6.98 23.06 -5.53
N ASN A 95 7.76 22.86 -4.47
CA ASN A 95 9.13 23.33 -4.33
C ASN A 95 10.15 22.20 -4.60
N GLY A 96 9.70 21.00 -4.97
CA GLY A 96 10.57 19.83 -5.12
C GLY A 96 11.03 19.25 -3.77
N VAL A 97 10.28 19.51 -2.70
CA VAL A 97 10.54 18.96 -1.36
C VAL A 97 9.63 17.77 -1.13
N THR A 98 10.20 16.62 -0.77
CA THR A 98 9.41 15.41 -0.47
C THR A 98 8.36 15.69 0.59
N ILE A 99 7.13 15.25 0.30
CA ILE A 99 6.00 15.35 1.23
C ILE A 99 6.20 14.29 2.32
N GLU A 100 6.61 14.76 3.48
CA GLU A 100 6.83 13.97 4.68
C GLU A 100 6.08 14.55 5.89
N THR A 101 5.83 13.70 6.87
CA THR A 101 5.27 14.06 8.19
C THR A 101 5.90 13.18 9.26
N GLU A 102 5.72 13.55 10.52
CA GLU A 102 6.15 12.76 11.68
C GLU A 102 4.91 12.40 12.49
N ALA A 103 4.78 11.11 12.82
CA ALA A 103 3.74 10.65 13.73
C ALA A 103 3.98 11.19 15.15
N ASP A 104 2.94 11.34 15.96
CA ASP A 104 3.09 11.73 17.35
C ASP A 104 3.49 10.55 18.27
N GLU A 105 3.38 10.73 19.59
CA GLU A 105 3.68 9.69 20.57
C GLU A 105 2.68 8.53 20.58
N GLU A 106 1.49 8.74 19.99
CA GLU A 106 0.45 7.73 19.81
C GLU A 106 0.53 7.09 18.41
N GLY A 107 1.55 7.43 17.61
CA GLY A 107 1.69 6.91 16.24
C GLY A 107 0.73 7.55 15.23
N ILE A 108 0.01 8.61 15.60
CA ILE A 108 -0.92 9.27 14.71
C ILE A 108 -0.16 10.23 13.79
N TYR A 109 -0.37 10.09 12.49
CA TYR A 109 0.25 10.93 11.47
C TYR A 109 -0.81 11.65 10.63
N LYS A 110 -0.44 12.81 10.07
CA LYS A 110 -1.28 13.56 9.14
C LYS A 110 -0.44 14.25 8.07
N PHE A 111 -0.81 14.06 6.82
CA PHE A 111 -0.37 14.86 5.69
C PHE A 111 -1.40 15.96 5.43
N GLU A 112 -0.94 17.20 5.32
CA GLU A 112 -1.76 18.32 4.89
C GLU A 112 -1.59 18.59 3.40
N ASN A 113 -2.61 19.17 2.77
CA ASN A 113 -2.59 19.60 1.36
C ASN A 113 -2.32 18.46 0.36
N VAL A 114 -2.78 17.25 0.66
CA VAL A 114 -2.68 16.13 -0.27
C VAL A 114 -3.54 16.39 -1.51
N ARG A 115 -2.95 16.25 -2.70
CA ARG A 115 -3.65 16.48 -3.97
C ARG A 115 -4.82 15.50 -4.14
N ALA A 116 -5.97 16.01 -4.55
CA ALA A 116 -7.13 15.19 -4.95
C ALA A 116 -6.83 14.42 -6.25
N ASN A 117 -7.58 13.34 -6.48
CA ASN A 117 -7.49 12.52 -7.69
C ASN A 117 -6.09 11.93 -7.95
N LYS A 118 -5.44 11.44 -6.89
CA LYS A 118 -4.14 10.78 -6.95
C LYS A 118 -4.16 9.44 -6.21
N GLU A 119 -3.25 8.57 -6.62
CA GLU A 119 -2.99 7.28 -5.99
C GLU A 119 -1.52 7.22 -5.60
N PHE A 120 -1.26 6.77 -4.39
CA PHE A 120 0.09 6.70 -3.82
C PHE A 120 0.11 5.70 -2.66
N PHE A 121 1.31 5.37 -2.22
CA PHE A 121 1.57 4.65 -0.99
C PHE A 121 2.03 5.65 0.07
N ILE A 122 1.62 5.41 1.31
CA ILE A 122 2.23 6.04 2.48
C ILE A 122 3.21 5.02 3.04
N VAL A 123 4.45 5.43 3.26
CA VAL A 123 5.49 4.59 3.86
C VAL A 123 5.90 5.22 5.18
N CYS A 124 5.85 4.45 6.26
CA CYS A 124 6.27 4.90 7.59
C CYS A 124 7.38 3.99 8.13
N TYR A 125 8.27 4.56 8.93
CA TYR A 125 9.33 3.83 9.63
C TYR A 125 9.74 4.55 10.91
N ASP A 126 10.28 3.79 11.86
CA ASP A 126 10.93 4.33 13.06
C ASP A 126 12.32 4.88 12.68
N PRO A 127 12.69 6.12 13.02
CA PRO A 127 14.00 6.69 12.71
C PRO A 127 15.21 5.87 13.19
N GLU A 128 15.05 5.05 14.24
CA GLU A 128 16.09 4.15 14.73
C GLU A 128 16.17 2.82 13.94
N MET A 129 15.15 2.51 13.14
CA MET A 129 15.00 1.30 12.32
C MET A 129 14.56 1.64 10.89
N GLU A 130 15.38 2.42 10.18
CA GLU A 130 15.07 2.95 8.84
C GLU A 130 14.77 1.90 7.75
N ASN A 131 15.20 0.65 7.92
CA ASN A 131 14.92 -0.44 6.98
C ASN A 131 13.59 -1.16 7.31
N LEU A 132 13.04 -0.93 8.50
CA LEU A 132 11.80 -1.57 8.95
C LEU A 132 10.57 -0.73 8.54
N LYS A 133 10.31 -0.73 7.22
CA LYS A 133 9.25 0.09 6.60
C LYS A 133 7.94 -0.66 6.47
N VAL A 134 6.87 -0.04 6.96
CA VAL A 134 5.47 -0.41 6.72
C VAL A 134 4.83 0.54 5.73
N SER A 135 3.78 0.10 5.04
CA SER A 135 3.03 0.94 4.10
C SER A 135 1.55 0.64 4.01
N THR A 136 0.83 1.59 3.44
CA THR A 136 -0.57 1.44 3.03
C THR A 136 -0.79 2.12 1.69
N PHE A 137 -1.71 1.60 0.88
CA PHE A 137 -2.14 2.23 -0.36
C PHE A 137 -3.23 3.27 -0.05
N VAL A 138 -3.19 4.43 -0.71
CA VAL A 138 -4.20 5.48 -0.58
C VAL A 138 -4.61 5.97 -1.96
N SER A 139 -5.92 6.13 -2.15
CA SER A 139 -6.51 6.71 -3.36
C SER A 139 -7.42 7.88 -2.98
N THR A 140 -7.05 9.09 -3.41
CA THR A 140 -7.87 10.30 -3.35
C THR A 140 -8.74 10.47 -4.61
N VAL A 141 -8.81 9.44 -5.47
CA VAL A 141 -9.65 9.43 -6.67
C VAL A 141 -11.13 9.56 -6.30
N GLY A 142 -11.79 10.53 -6.93
CA GLY A 142 -13.20 10.83 -6.70
C GLY A 142 -13.46 11.61 -5.40
N GLN A 143 -12.43 12.01 -4.65
CA GLN A 143 -12.59 12.89 -3.49
C GLN A 143 -12.57 14.36 -3.94
N PRO A 144 -13.43 15.23 -3.36
CA PRO A 144 -13.38 16.65 -3.65
C PRO A 144 -12.10 17.28 -3.07
N PRO A 145 -11.59 18.38 -3.66
CA PRO A 145 -10.52 19.16 -3.05
C PRO A 145 -10.90 19.57 -1.61
N GLY A 146 -9.94 19.50 -0.70
CA GLY A 146 -10.16 19.83 0.71
C GLY A 146 -10.72 18.71 1.57
N PHE A 147 -10.99 17.53 1.00
CA PHE A 147 -11.44 16.37 1.77
C PHE A 147 -10.36 15.85 2.71
N GLU A 148 -10.76 15.50 3.94
CA GLU A 148 -9.90 14.82 4.91
C GLU A 148 -10.20 13.32 4.91
N MET A 149 -9.20 12.52 4.58
CA MET A 149 -9.24 11.06 4.73
C MET A 149 -8.63 10.68 6.06
N THR A 150 -9.44 10.02 6.91
CA THR A 150 -8.98 9.36 8.14
C THR A 150 -8.85 7.86 7.90
N ASP A 151 -8.40 7.12 8.93
CA ASP A 151 -8.36 5.66 8.93
C ASP A 151 -7.48 5.07 7.80
N GLN A 152 -6.40 5.79 7.43
CA GLN A 152 -5.39 5.31 6.51
C GLN A 152 -4.23 4.66 7.27
N ASP A 153 -4.51 3.65 8.07
CA ASP A 153 -3.50 3.04 8.93
C ASP A 153 -2.36 2.41 8.13
N VAL A 154 -1.15 2.51 8.68
CA VAL A 154 0.12 2.04 8.12
C VAL A 154 0.67 0.96 9.06
N MET A 155 0.39 -0.29 8.72
CA MET A 155 0.64 -1.47 9.54
C MET A 155 1.22 -2.62 8.68
N PRO A 156 1.73 -3.71 9.28
CA PRO A 156 2.26 -4.84 8.52
C PRO A 156 1.22 -5.55 7.64
N ASP A 157 -0.03 -5.65 8.07
CA ASP A 157 -1.12 -6.22 7.28
C ASP A 157 -1.50 -5.31 6.08
N THR A 158 -1.57 -4.00 6.27
CA THR A 158 -1.76 -3.05 5.16
C THR A 158 -0.55 -3.05 4.20
N THR A 159 0.62 -3.46 4.69
CA THR A 159 1.83 -3.65 3.86
C THR A 159 1.67 -4.86 2.94
N VAL A 160 1.09 -5.96 3.41
CA VAL A 160 0.73 -7.11 2.57
C VAL A 160 -0.21 -6.66 1.44
N VAL A 161 -1.28 -5.93 1.77
CA VAL A 161 -2.22 -5.41 0.76
C VAL A 161 -1.55 -4.46 -0.23
N SER A 162 -0.63 -3.62 0.25
CA SER A 162 0.13 -2.71 -0.60
C SER A 162 1.05 -3.48 -1.56
N ASN A 163 1.68 -4.58 -1.13
CA ASN A 163 2.47 -5.44 -2.00
C ASN A 163 1.62 -6.12 -3.08
N ILE A 164 0.42 -6.60 -2.73
CA ILE A 164 -0.54 -7.17 -3.70
C ILE A 164 -0.93 -6.13 -4.77
N ILE A 165 -1.23 -4.90 -4.34
CA ILE A 165 -1.55 -3.79 -5.24
C ILE A 165 -0.36 -3.48 -6.16
N LYS A 166 0.87 -3.50 -5.65
CA LYS A 166 2.08 -3.29 -6.47
C LYS A 166 2.26 -4.37 -7.52
N GLU A 167 2.10 -5.64 -7.15
CA GLU A 167 2.19 -6.74 -8.13
C GLU A 167 1.06 -6.64 -9.16
N THR A 168 -0.14 -6.21 -8.75
CA THR A 168 -1.25 -5.91 -9.67
C THR A 168 -0.88 -4.84 -10.68
N ILE A 169 -0.30 -3.71 -10.23
CA ILE A 169 0.18 -2.63 -11.12
C ILE A 169 1.27 -3.14 -12.06
N LYS A 170 2.27 -3.88 -11.55
CA LYS A 170 3.38 -4.43 -12.34
C LYS A 170 2.91 -5.39 -13.42
N SER A 171 1.87 -6.17 -13.14
CA SER A 171 1.26 -7.08 -14.12
C SER A 171 0.60 -6.35 -15.30
N GLY A 172 0.34 -5.05 -15.17
CA GLY A 172 -0.41 -4.26 -16.15
C GLY A 172 -1.91 -4.53 -16.17
N GLN A 173 -2.44 -5.20 -15.15
CA GLN A 173 -3.88 -5.43 -15.03
C GLN A 173 -4.62 -4.15 -14.66
N GLU A 174 -5.67 -3.84 -15.41
CA GLU A 174 -6.57 -2.72 -15.12
C GLU A 174 -7.58 -3.15 -14.05
N VAL A 175 -7.37 -2.73 -12.81
CA VAL A 175 -8.23 -3.00 -11.65
C VAL A 175 -8.49 -1.68 -10.93
N ASP A 176 -9.68 -1.51 -10.35
CA ASP A 176 -9.93 -0.46 -9.37
C ASP A 176 -9.13 -0.77 -8.09
N LEU A 177 -7.97 -0.11 -7.94
CA LEU A 177 -7.03 -0.36 -6.83
C LEU A 177 -7.63 0.01 -5.47
N LYS A 178 -8.55 0.98 -5.43
CA LYS A 178 -9.27 1.34 -4.21
C LYS A 178 -10.22 0.22 -3.81
N ALA A 179 -11.02 -0.28 -4.74
CA ALA A 179 -11.90 -1.43 -4.48
C ALA A 179 -11.10 -2.67 -4.07
N LEU A 180 -9.95 -2.92 -4.70
CA LEU A 180 -9.06 -4.02 -4.33
C LEU A 180 -8.53 -3.87 -2.89
N LYS A 181 -8.08 -2.67 -2.48
CA LYS A 181 -7.69 -2.41 -1.08
C LYS A 181 -8.83 -2.74 -0.13
N GLU A 182 -10.02 -2.20 -0.38
CA GLU A 182 -11.20 -2.36 0.50
C GLU A 182 -11.62 -3.84 0.60
N GLU A 183 -11.64 -4.56 -0.51
CA GLU A 183 -11.93 -5.99 -0.56
C GLU A 183 -10.93 -6.80 0.29
N ARG A 184 -9.63 -6.59 0.07
CA ARG A 184 -8.57 -7.35 0.74
C ARG A 184 -8.50 -7.03 2.23
N MET A 185 -8.61 -5.76 2.62
CA MET A 185 -8.67 -5.38 4.04
C MET A 185 -9.93 -5.94 4.73
N SER A 186 -11.08 -5.95 4.04
CA SER A 186 -12.30 -6.58 4.56
C SER A 186 -12.13 -8.08 4.74
N ALA A 187 -11.45 -8.75 3.81
CA ALA A 187 -11.20 -10.19 3.89
C ALA A 187 -10.27 -10.58 5.05
N ILE A 188 -9.22 -9.79 5.30
CA ILE A 188 -8.34 -9.93 6.47
C ILE A 188 -9.16 -9.76 7.76
N LYS A 189 -9.86 -8.62 7.88
CA LYS A 189 -10.58 -8.24 9.11
C LYS A 189 -11.70 -9.22 9.49
N ASN A 190 -12.40 -9.75 8.49
CA ASN A 190 -13.51 -10.68 8.71
C ASN A 190 -13.09 -12.15 8.61
N GLU A 191 -11.79 -12.41 8.43
CA GLU A 191 -11.21 -13.74 8.26
C GLU A 191 -11.91 -14.60 7.17
N THR A 192 -12.32 -13.98 6.06
CA THR A 192 -13.09 -14.66 5.00
C THR A 192 -12.23 -15.33 3.93
N ASP A 193 -10.94 -14.97 3.88
CA ASP A 193 -9.95 -15.49 2.93
C ASP A 193 -8.77 -16.06 3.76
N PRO A 194 -8.68 -17.39 3.96
CA PRO A 194 -7.67 -17.99 4.82
C PRO A 194 -6.25 -17.74 4.31
N ASP A 195 -6.05 -17.65 3.00
CA ASP A 195 -4.75 -17.42 2.39
C ASP A 195 -4.25 -16.00 2.70
N LEU A 196 -5.10 -15.00 2.46
CA LEU A 196 -4.78 -13.61 2.78
C LEU A 196 -4.60 -13.38 4.28
N VAL A 197 -5.42 -14.05 5.12
CA VAL A 197 -5.32 -13.98 6.58
C VAL A 197 -4.01 -14.59 7.07
N LEU A 198 -3.57 -15.70 6.50
CA LEU A 198 -2.28 -16.32 6.83
C LEU A 198 -1.15 -15.33 6.54
N LEU A 199 -1.09 -14.77 5.34
CA LEU A 199 -0.05 -13.81 4.95
C LEU A 199 -0.03 -12.57 5.86
N ALA A 200 -1.21 -12.00 6.14
CA ALA A 200 -1.33 -10.82 7.01
C ALA A 200 -0.87 -11.10 8.45
N LYS A 201 -1.32 -12.21 9.06
CA LYS A 201 -0.94 -12.58 10.44
C LYS A 201 0.56 -12.88 10.54
N SER A 202 1.14 -13.57 9.55
CA SER A 202 2.58 -13.85 9.49
C SER A 202 3.41 -12.59 9.33
N ALA A 203 2.95 -11.62 8.53
CA ALA A 203 3.59 -10.31 8.38
C ALA A 203 3.63 -9.53 9.70
N VAL A 204 2.52 -9.52 10.45
CA VAL A 204 2.43 -8.88 11.77
C VAL A 204 3.39 -9.54 12.76
N GLU A 205 3.40 -10.87 12.85
CA GLU A 205 4.32 -11.58 13.75
C GLU A 205 5.79 -11.31 13.42
N LEU A 206 6.15 -11.35 12.13
CA LEU A 206 7.51 -11.05 11.67
C LEU A 206 7.91 -9.62 12.07
N PHE A 207 7.08 -8.62 11.74
CA PHE A 207 7.37 -7.23 12.05
C PHE A 207 7.49 -6.99 13.56
N PHE A 208 6.57 -7.53 14.35
CA PHE A 208 6.60 -7.41 15.81
C PHE A 208 7.91 -7.95 16.41
N ASN A 209 8.37 -9.11 15.95
CA ASN A 209 9.61 -9.70 16.43
C ASN A 209 10.85 -8.89 16.02
N MET A 210 10.89 -8.38 14.79
CA MET A 210 11.95 -7.50 14.33
C MET A 210 11.96 -6.17 15.11
N TYR A 211 10.80 -5.54 15.28
CA TYR A 211 10.65 -4.20 15.85
C TYR A 211 10.75 -4.16 17.38
N LYS A 212 10.04 -5.03 18.10
CA LYS A 212 9.91 -4.95 19.56
C LYS A 212 10.88 -5.87 20.29
N VAL A 213 11.08 -7.09 19.79
CA VAL A 213 11.83 -8.11 20.52
C VAL A 213 13.32 -7.94 20.30
N GLU A 214 13.76 -7.99 19.04
CA GLU A 214 15.20 -8.07 18.73
C GLU A 214 15.80 -6.78 18.17
N LYS A 215 14.98 -5.76 17.86
CA LYS A 215 15.42 -4.47 17.28
C LYS A 215 16.28 -4.66 16.02
N ILE A 216 15.81 -5.54 15.13
CA ILE A 216 16.51 -5.90 13.89
C ILE A 216 16.17 -4.88 12.80
N ASN A 217 17.15 -4.05 12.45
CA ASN A 217 17.03 -3.06 11.36
C ASN A 217 17.34 -3.67 9.98
N SER A 218 16.60 -4.72 9.61
CA SER A 218 16.64 -5.32 8.26
C SER A 218 15.45 -4.87 7.44
N THR A 219 15.59 -4.93 6.11
CA THR A 219 14.53 -4.57 5.16
C THR A 219 13.30 -5.45 5.39
N PHE A 220 12.20 -4.87 5.91
CA PHE A 220 10.96 -5.63 6.11
C PHE A 220 10.26 -5.94 4.79
N SER A 221 10.13 -4.93 3.93
CA SER A 221 9.40 -5.00 2.67
C SER A 221 10.22 -4.44 1.50
N SER A 222 9.97 -4.89 0.28
CA SER A 222 10.65 -4.44 -0.94
C SER A 222 10.19 -3.06 -1.43
N LEU A 223 9.62 -2.23 -0.55
CA LEU A 223 9.17 -0.87 -0.86
C LEU A 223 10.37 0.08 -0.95
N GLY A 224 11.25 -0.16 -1.93
CA GLY A 224 12.45 0.62 -2.16
C GLY A 224 13.18 0.15 -3.42
N ASN A 225 14.15 0.96 -3.87
CA ASN A 225 15.03 0.61 -5.00
C ASN A 225 16.16 -0.35 -4.58
N SER A 226 16.06 -1.02 -3.43
CA SER A 226 17.09 -1.95 -2.96
C SER A 226 16.94 -3.29 -3.67
N ALA A 227 18.06 -3.79 -4.20
CA ALA A 227 18.15 -5.14 -4.78
C ALA A 227 18.20 -6.24 -3.71
N GLU A 228 17.83 -5.93 -2.46
CA GLU A 228 17.83 -6.87 -1.34
C GLU A 228 16.42 -7.43 -1.15
N GLU A 229 16.31 -8.76 -1.12
CA GLU A 229 15.09 -9.47 -0.76
C GLU A 229 14.68 -9.08 0.67
N GLY A 230 13.45 -8.59 0.83
CA GLY A 230 12.93 -8.19 2.13
C GLY A 230 12.64 -9.41 3.01
N ALA A 231 12.67 -9.26 4.33
CA ALA A 231 12.32 -10.30 5.29
C ALA A 231 10.92 -10.91 5.03
N LEU A 232 9.98 -10.09 4.56
CA LEU A 232 8.65 -10.55 4.18
C LEU A 232 8.65 -11.39 2.91
N GLU A 233 9.54 -11.09 1.95
CA GLU A 233 9.66 -11.85 0.70
C GLU A 233 10.31 -13.22 0.95
N ASP A 234 11.35 -13.25 1.79
CA ASP A 234 12.00 -14.46 2.32
C ASP A 234 10.95 -15.37 2.98
N LEU A 235 10.22 -14.82 3.97
CA LEU A 235 9.17 -15.57 4.67
C LEU A 235 8.09 -16.11 3.71
N PHE A 236 7.66 -15.30 2.75
CA PHE A 236 6.57 -15.69 1.86
C PHE A 236 7.02 -16.68 0.77
N GLU A 237 8.32 -16.84 0.50
CA GLU A 237 8.80 -17.80 -0.50
C GLU A 237 8.48 -19.24 -0.11
N ASP A 238 8.77 -19.64 1.12
CA ASP A 238 8.59 -21.03 1.54
C ASP A 238 8.17 -21.20 3.01
N GLY A 239 7.80 -20.10 3.68
CA GLY A 239 7.45 -20.10 5.10
C GLY A 239 8.65 -20.09 6.05
N SER A 240 9.87 -19.99 5.54
CA SER A 240 11.10 -19.98 6.34
C SER A 240 11.82 -18.62 6.32
N LEU A 241 12.65 -18.38 7.35
CA LEU A 241 13.53 -17.20 7.39
C LEU A 241 14.99 -17.62 7.15
N ASP A 242 15.48 -17.46 5.94
CA ASP A 242 16.83 -17.89 5.56
C ASP A 242 17.87 -16.77 5.65
N GLN A 243 17.43 -15.52 5.79
CA GLN A 243 18.34 -14.41 5.99
C GLN A 243 19.13 -14.55 7.31
N PRO A 244 20.49 -14.50 7.26
CA PRO A 244 21.32 -14.62 8.46
C PRO A 244 21.03 -13.56 9.53
N GLY A 245 20.55 -12.39 9.13
CA GLY A 245 20.15 -11.30 10.03
C GLY A 245 18.90 -11.59 10.86
N LEU A 246 18.12 -12.63 10.49
CA LEU A 246 16.86 -13.01 11.15
C LEU A 246 16.99 -14.27 12.01
N ALA A 247 18.20 -14.83 12.14
CA ALA A 247 18.42 -16.09 12.84
C ALA A 247 17.95 -16.09 14.31
N SER A 248 17.92 -14.93 14.99
CA SER A 248 17.44 -14.82 16.37
C SER A 248 15.91 -14.92 16.51
N ILE A 249 15.15 -14.62 15.46
CA ILE A 249 13.69 -14.69 15.45
C ILE A 249 13.13 -15.88 14.66
N LYS A 250 13.97 -16.53 13.83
CA LYS A 250 13.64 -17.65 12.93
C LYS A 250 12.68 -18.67 13.56
N GLU A 251 13.14 -19.38 14.59
CA GLU A 251 12.37 -20.46 15.23
C GLU A 251 10.99 -19.99 15.70
N ARG A 252 10.87 -18.75 16.20
CA ARG A 252 9.61 -18.22 16.73
C ARG A 252 8.63 -17.89 15.62
N VAL A 253 9.09 -17.20 14.58
CA VAL A 253 8.25 -16.81 13.45
C VAL A 253 7.81 -18.06 12.68
N GLU A 254 8.71 -19.00 12.41
CA GLU A 254 8.39 -20.25 11.71
C GLU A 254 7.39 -21.10 12.49
N THR A 255 7.56 -21.24 13.81
CA THR A 255 6.58 -21.96 14.65
C THR A 255 5.20 -21.30 14.58
N PHE A 256 5.14 -19.97 14.62
CA PHE A 256 3.87 -19.25 14.48
C PHE A 256 3.22 -19.49 13.12
N VAL A 257 4.02 -19.46 12.04
CA VAL A 257 3.53 -19.75 10.68
C VAL A 257 2.97 -21.17 10.62
N GLU A 258 3.70 -22.20 11.07
CA GLU A 258 3.23 -23.59 11.06
C GLU A 258 1.92 -23.78 11.85
N GLU A 259 1.80 -23.11 13.00
CA GLU A 259 0.56 -23.10 13.79
C GLU A 259 -0.61 -22.48 13.01
N LYS A 260 -0.38 -21.37 12.31
CA LYS A 260 -1.41 -20.69 11.51
C LYS A 260 -1.76 -21.42 10.22
N GLU A 261 -0.79 -22.05 9.57
CA GLU A 261 -1.05 -22.95 8.43
C GLU A 261 -1.98 -24.09 8.83
N THR A 262 -1.73 -24.69 10.00
CA THR A 262 -2.57 -25.77 10.55
C THR A 262 -3.97 -25.26 10.92
N GLU A 263 -4.08 -24.07 11.51
CA GLU A 263 -5.34 -23.43 11.90
C GLU A 263 -6.22 -23.09 10.70
N LEU A 264 -5.62 -22.54 9.64
CA LEU A 264 -6.31 -22.01 8.47
C LEU A 264 -6.48 -23.06 7.35
N GLY A 265 -5.70 -24.14 7.40
CA GLY A 265 -5.79 -25.24 6.43
C GLY A 265 -5.19 -24.91 5.06
N THR A 266 -4.18 -24.04 5.01
CA THR A 266 -3.42 -23.61 3.83
C THR A 266 -1.95 -23.41 4.21
N THR A 267 -1.02 -23.44 3.26
CA THR A 267 0.40 -23.13 3.50
C THR A 267 0.74 -21.70 3.05
N ILE A 268 1.85 -21.12 3.54
CA ILE A 268 2.32 -19.81 3.08
C ILE A 268 2.59 -19.82 1.57
N GLU A 269 3.16 -20.90 1.05
CA GLU A 269 3.45 -21.06 -0.38
C GLU A 269 2.15 -21.08 -1.20
N GLU A 270 1.17 -21.89 -0.81
CA GLU A 270 -0.16 -21.95 -1.45
C GLU A 270 -0.88 -20.61 -1.36
N ALA A 271 -0.81 -19.95 -0.19
CA ALA A 271 -1.42 -18.65 0.04
C ALA A 271 -0.79 -17.54 -0.82
N LYS A 272 0.55 -17.52 -0.94
CA LYS A 272 1.25 -16.59 -1.83
C LYS A 272 0.84 -16.83 -3.28
N GLU A 273 0.80 -18.08 -3.72
CA GLU A 273 0.36 -18.43 -5.09
C GLU A 273 -1.06 -17.90 -5.33
N GLU A 274 -2.05 -18.21 -4.48
CA GLU A 274 -3.44 -17.80 -4.70
C GLU A 274 -3.64 -16.27 -4.61
N VAL A 275 -2.95 -15.59 -3.70
CA VAL A 275 -3.15 -14.15 -3.44
C VAL A 275 -2.39 -13.27 -4.44
N PHE A 276 -1.19 -13.68 -4.86
CA PHE A 276 -0.35 -12.91 -5.79
C PHE A 276 -0.48 -13.36 -7.24
N GLU A 277 -0.88 -14.60 -7.52
CA GLU A 277 -1.24 -15.00 -8.88
C GLU A 277 -2.60 -14.42 -9.23
N ILE A 278 -2.58 -13.30 -9.93
CA ILE A 278 -3.80 -12.59 -10.29
C ILE A 278 -4.63 -13.50 -11.21
N PRO A 279 -5.88 -13.83 -10.86
CA PRO A 279 -6.73 -14.60 -11.74
C PRO A 279 -7.00 -13.77 -13.00
N TYR A 280 -6.48 -14.25 -14.14
CA TYR A 280 -6.52 -13.65 -15.47
C TYR A 280 -7.93 -13.35 -16.05
N ASN A 281 -9.00 -13.37 -15.24
CA ASN A 281 -10.37 -13.46 -15.74
C ASN A 281 -11.43 -12.76 -14.87
N ILE A 282 -11.28 -11.45 -14.63
CA ILE A 282 -12.41 -10.59 -14.24
C ILE A 282 -12.85 -9.72 -15.43
N SER A 283 -13.03 -10.33 -16.62
CA SER A 283 -13.69 -9.67 -17.77
C SER A 283 -15.21 -9.91 -17.82
N GLY A 284 -15.78 -10.61 -16.82
CA GLY A 284 -17.15 -11.15 -16.90
C GLY A 284 -18.27 -10.36 -16.23
N ALA A 285 -18.00 -9.38 -15.37
CA ALA A 285 -19.03 -8.70 -14.58
C ALA A 285 -19.44 -7.33 -15.15
N THR A 286 -19.64 -7.23 -16.47
CA THR A 286 -20.36 -6.08 -17.04
C THR A 286 -21.86 -6.28 -16.86
N GLY A 287 -22.40 -5.58 -15.86
CA GLY A 287 -23.74 -5.00 -15.82
C GLY A 287 -24.85 -5.67 -16.62
N GLY A 288 -25.49 -6.68 -16.01
CA GLY A 288 -26.87 -7.01 -16.31
C GLY A 288 -27.81 -5.91 -15.80
N GLY A 289 -27.82 -4.76 -16.46
CA GLY A 289 -28.86 -3.75 -16.29
C GLY A 289 -30.17 -4.20 -16.93
N GLY A 290 -31.02 -4.88 -16.16
CA GLY A 290 -32.47 -4.91 -16.33
C GLY A 290 -33.07 -4.63 -14.95
N VAL A 291 -33.98 -3.69 -14.75
CA VAL A 291 -35.09 -3.19 -15.59
C VAL A 291 -35.38 -1.74 -15.21
#